data_AF-A0A814UUW4-F1
#
_entry.id   AF-A0A814UUW4-F1
#
_cell.length_a   1.000
_cell.length_b   1.000
_cell.length_c   1.000
_cell.angle_alpha   90.00
_cell.angle_beta   90.00
_cell.angle_gamma   90.00
#
_symmetry.space_group_name_H-M   'P 1'
#
loop_
_entity.id
_entity.type
_entity.pdbx_description
1 polymer ?
#
loop_
_entity_poly.entity_id
_entity_poly.type
_entity_poly.pdbx_seq_one_letter_code
_entity_poly.pdbx_strand_id
1 'polypeptide(L)'
;MAMLFGGTPVVLYGEELGLEQKKSRVMLWTPDKPSGGFSSCVTTDCLRLFSLYNIDPSKTNVKREEAIHGNEQDSLLILFRYLAKLRRSESFQFGLLETSYDIETNIFWFIREAAGFRGYIIVLNLNEKGKEINHLSLHELTNYLIPKSISYEYQWPKTYFQTSNKTHINSDNLFLHPQSISIFSWKSKLIQPNILFKKAENHLAN
;
A
#
# COMPACT_ATOMS: atom_id res chain seq x y z
N MET A 1 3.21 -1.90 -3.62
CA MET A 1 4.52 -1.60 -3.01
C MET A 1 5.14 -0.29 -3.50
N ALA A 2 5.29 -0.06 -4.81
CA ALA A 2 5.95 1.13 -5.37
C ALA A 2 5.50 2.47 -4.74
N MET A 3 4.19 2.62 -4.46
CA MET A 3 3.63 3.83 -3.86
C MET A 3 4.08 4.16 -2.43
N LEU A 4 4.68 3.20 -1.71
CA LEU A 4 4.96 3.31 -0.28
C LEU A 4 6.45 3.43 0.05
N PHE A 5 7.33 3.17 -0.92
CA PHE A 5 8.78 3.39 -0.77
C PHE A 5 9.15 4.87 -0.84
N GLY A 6 10.37 5.20 -0.39
CA GLY A 6 10.96 6.52 -0.58
C GLY A 6 11.19 6.85 -2.05
N GLY A 7 11.31 8.14 -2.38
CA GLY A 7 11.62 8.60 -3.74
C GLY A 7 10.40 9.06 -4.54
N THR A 8 10.37 8.79 -5.85
CA THR A 8 9.22 9.13 -6.73
C THR A 8 8.76 7.85 -7.43
N PRO A 9 7.53 7.35 -7.15
CA PRO A 9 7.03 6.17 -7.82
C PRO A 9 6.71 6.51 -9.27
N VAL A 10 7.11 5.62 -10.16
CA VAL A 10 6.65 5.61 -11.55
C VAL A 10 5.63 4.49 -11.66
N VAL A 11 4.45 4.81 -12.18
CA VAL A 11 3.35 3.88 -12.37
C VAL A 11 2.97 3.96 -13.85
N LEU A 12 2.95 2.81 -14.51
CA LEU A 12 2.50 2.74 -15.90
C LEU A 12 0.98 2.76 -15.92
N TYR A 13 0.41 3.41 -16.94
CA TYR A 13 -1.05 3.46 -17.08
C TYR A 13 -1.64 2.04 -17.10
N GLY A 14 -2.75 1.84 -16.40
CA GLY A 14 -3.41 0.55 -16.27
C GLY A 14 -2.87 -0.35 -15.15
N GLU A 15 -1.72 -0.08 -14.54
CA GLU A 15 -1.25 -0.83 -13.37
C GLU A 15 -2.17 -0.65 -12.16
N GLU A 16 -2.82 0.51 -12.04
CA GLU A 16 -3.83 0.81 -11.02
C GLU A 16 -5.09 -0.06 -11.16
N LEU A 17 -5.30 -0.67 -12.33
CA LEU A 17 -6.37 -1.62 -12.61
C LEU A 17 -5.85 -3.07 -12.69
N GLY A 18 -4.54 -3.29 -12.51
CA GLY A 18 -3.92 -4.61 -12.71
C GLY A 18 -3.90 -5.08 -14.16
N LEU A 19 -3.92 -4.16 -15.13
CA LEU A 19 -3.85 -4.52 -16.54
C LEU A 19 -2.49 -5.12 -16.88
N GLU A 20 -2.50 -6.30 -17.49
CA GLU A 20 -1.27 -6.93 -17.99
C GLU A 20 -0.69 -6.09 -19.14
N GLN A 21 0.43 -5.41 -18.93
CA GLN A 21 1.04 -4.50 -19.91
C GLN A 21 1.33 -5.14 -21.28
N LYS A 22 1.57 -6.45 -21.34
CA LYS A 22 1.78 -7.18 -22.61
C LYS A 22 0.49 -7.40 -23.41
N LYS A 23 -0.66 -7.40 -22.74
CA LYS A 23 -1.98 -7.64 -23.32
C LYS A 23 -2.79 -6.35 -23.45
N SER A 24 -2.61 -5.39 -22.55
CA SER A 24 -3.41 -4.18 -22.52
C SER A 24 -2.59 -3.00 -23.04
N ARG A 25 -2.82 -2.63 -24.30
CA ARG A 25 -2.21 -1.43 -24.93
C ARG A 25 -3.11 -0.20 -24.90
N VAL A 26 -4.26 -0.31 -24.25
CA VAL A 26 -5.33 0.69 -24.24
C VAL A 26 -5.96 0.69 -22.85
N MET A 27 -6.35 1.88 -22.41
CA MET A 27 -7.03 2.04 -21.13
C MET A 27 -8.49 1.59 -21.22
N LEU A 28 -8.96 0.89 -20.18
CA LEU A 28 -10.33 0.37 -20.11
C LEU A 28 -11.13 1.23 -19.14
N TRP A 29 -11.92 2.14 -19.70
CA TRP A 29 -12.74 3.08 -18.94
C TRP A 29 -14.10 2.49 -18.55
N THR A 30 -14.76 1.80 -19.48
CA THR A 30 -16.17 1.38 -19.32
C THR A 30 -16.42 -0.02 -19.89
N PRO A 31 -17.40 -0.78 -19.36
CA PRO A 31 -17.71 -2.14 -19.83
C PRO A 31 -18.65 -2.16 -21.04
N ASP A 32 -19.40 -1.09 -21.28
CA ASP A 32 -20.53 -1.01 -22.22
C ASP A 32 -20.11 -0.75 -23.68
N LYS A 33 -18.81 -0.61 -23.94
CA LYS A 33 -18.28 -0.31 -25.26
C LYS A 33 -17.27 -1.38 -25.70
N PRO A 34 -17.28 -1.81 -26.98
CA PRO A 34 -16.34 -2.80 -27.50
C PRO A 34 -14.86 -2.41 -27.32
N SER A 35 -14.56 -1.11 -27.30
CA SER A 35 -13.23 -0.54 -27.06
C SER A 35 -12.92 -0.26 -25.58
N GLY A 36 -13.74 -0.77 -24.66
CA GLY A 36 -13.65 -0.43 -23.25
C GLY A 36 -13.79 1.08 -22.96
N GLY A 37 -14.38 1.84 -23.88
CA GLY A 37 -14.51 3.30 -23.76
C GLY A 37 -13.25 4.09 -24.14
N PHE A 38 -12.19 3.45 -24.64
CA PHE A 38 -10.99 4.14 -25.14
C PHE A 38 -11.25 4.99 -26.38
N SER A 39 -12.11 4.49 -27.28
CA SER A 39 -12.45 5.16 -28.55
C SER A 39 -13.93 5.03 -28.85
N SER A 40 -14.51 6.03 -29.52
CA SER A 40 -15.86 5.96 -30.09
C SER A 40 -15.92 5.13 -31.39
N CYS A 41 -14.77 4.76 -31.95
CA CYS A 41 -14.72 3.99 -33.19
C CYS A 41 -15.22 2.55 -32.98
N VAL A 42 -16.20 2.14 -33.79
CA VAL A 42 -16.83 0.81 -33.74
C VAL A 42 -16.49 -0.06 -34.95
N THR A 43 -15.61 0.41 -35.84
CA THR A 43 -15.21 -0.37 -37.02
C THR A 43 -14.30 -1.52 -36.62
N THR A 44 -14.32 -2.59 -37.41
CA THR A 44 -13.52 -3.80 -37.20
C THR A 44 -12.03 -3.48 -37.12
N ASP A 45 -11.54 -2.52 -37.91
CA ASP A 45 -10.13 -2.11 -37.89
C ASP A 45 -9.73 -1.41 -36.59
N CYS A 46 -10.60 -0.57 -36.03
CA CYS A 46 -10.36 0.07 -34.73
C CYS A 46 -10.41 -0.94 -33.58
N LEU A 47 -11.31 -1.93 -33.67
CA LEU A 47 -11.49 -2.95 -32.64
C LEU A 47 -10.47 -4.10 -32.76
N ARG A 48 -9.73 -4.17 -33.87
CA ARG A 48 -8.69 -5.18 -34.09
C ARG A 48 -7.63 -5.18 -32.99
N LEU A 49 -7.31 -4.02 -32.43
CA LEU A 49 -6.40 -3.94 -31.28
C LEU A 49 -6.95 -4.68 -30.06
N PHE A 50 -8.26 -4.64 -29.80
CA PHE A 50 -8.87 -5.30 -28.66
C PHE A 50 -8.96 -6.82 -28.86
N SER A 51 -9.32 -7.26 -30.07
CA SER A 51 -9.40 -8.69 -30.39
C SER A 51 -8.03 -9.36 -30.43
N LEU A 52 -6.98 -8.67 -30.88
CA LEU A 52 -5.62 -9.22 -30.96
C LEU A 52 -5.00 -9.55 -29.59
N TYR A 53 -5.43 -8.87 -28.53
CA TYR A 53 -4.88 -9.06 -27.19
C TYR A 53 -5.85 -9.68 -26.19
N ASN A 54 -7.00 -10.17 -26.66
CA ASN A 54 -8.02 -10.82 -25.83
C ASN A 54 -8.41 -9.98 -24.60
N ILE A 55 -8.54 -8.66 -24.80
CA ILE A 55 -8.92 -7.74 -23.73
C ILE A 55 -10.43 -7.81 -23.58
N ASP A 56 -10.89 -8.08 -22.36
CA ASP A 56 -12.31 -8.13 -22.02
C ASP A 56 -12.66 -6.95 -21.09
N PRO A 57 -13.19 -5.84 -21.64
CA PRO A 57 -13.57 -4.67 -20.84
C PRO A 57 -14.66 -4.96 -19.81
N SER A 58 -15.41 -6.06 -19.94
CA SER A 58 -16.42 -6.45 -18.96
C SER A 58 -15.81 -6.93 -17.64
N LYS A 59 -14.57 -7.46 -17.68
CA LYS A 59 -13.88 -8.03 -16.52
C LYS A 59 -13.14 -7.00 -15.69
N THR A 60 -12.47 -6.06 -16.33
CA THR A 60 -11.65 -5.04 -15.66
C THR A 60 -11.77 -3.72 -16.40
N ASN A 61 -12.22 -2.67 -15.71
CA ASN A 61 -12.29 -1.31 -16.23
C ASN A 61 -12.48 -0.32 -15.07
N VAL A 62 -12.23 0.97 -15.32
CA VAL A 62 -12.37 2.04 -14.32
C VAL A 62 -13.76 2.04 -13.69
N LYS A 63 -14.83 2.11 -14.48
CA LYS A 63 -16.20 2.18 -13.94
C LYS A 63 -16.55 0.99 -13.04
N ARG A 64 -16.12 -0.22 -13.41
CA ARG A 64 -16.34 -1.43 -12.61
C ARG A 64 -15.57 -1.34 -11.30
N GLU A 65 -14.27 -1.03 -11.34
CA GLU A 65 -13.44 -0.90 -10.15
C GLU A 65 -13.89 0.23 -9.22
N GLU A 66 -14.50 1.28 -9.77
CA GLU A 66 -15.13 2.37 -9.00
C GLU A 66 -16.45 1.97 -8.35
N ALA A 67 -17.26 1.16 -9.04
CA ALA A 67 -18.55 0.70 -8.54
C ALA A 67 -18.42 -0.35 -7.42
N ILE A 68 -17.24 -0.95 -7.25
CA ILE A 68 -16.92 -1.82 -6.12
C ILE A 68 -16.92 -0.96 -4.85
N HIS A 69 -18.05 -0.95 -4.15
CA HIS A 69 -18.21 -0.31 -2.85
C HIS A 69 -18.43 -1.37 -1.77
N GLY A 70 -17.78 -1.21 -0.62
CA GLY A 70 -17.98 -2.09 0.53
C GLY A 70 -16.72 -2.87 0.95
N ASN A 71 -16.90 -3.70 1.97
CA ASN A 71 -15.84 -4.47 2.62
C ASN A 71 -15.60 -5.85 1.98
N GLU A 72 -16.45 -6.26 1.04
CA GLU A 72 -16.49 -7.66 0.56
C GLU A 72 -15.82 -7.88 -0.80
N GLN A 73 -15.51 -6.80 -1.54
CA GLN A 73 -14.88 -6.91 -2.84
C GLN A 73 -13.62 -6.03 -2.91
N ASP A 74 -12.59 -6.65 -3.47
CA ASP A 74 -11.28 -6.06 -3.69
C ASP A 74 -11.29 -5.27 -5.00
N SER A 75 -10.91 -4.00 -4.90
CA SER A 75 -10.70 -3.11 -6.05
C SER A 75 -9.28 -2.59 -6.03
N LEU A 76 -8.52 -2.92 -7.07
CA LEU A 76 -7.13 -2.49 -7.21
C LEU A 76 -7.07 -0.97 -7.37
N LEU A 77 -8.07 -0.37 -8.02
CA LEU A 77 -8.16 1.08 -8.15
C LEU A 77 -8.38 1.76 -6.81
N ILE A 78 -9.23 1.18 -5.94
CA ILE A 78 -9.47 1.72 -4.60
C ILE A 78 -8.23 1.58 -3.73
N LEU A 79 -7.55 0.42 -3.78
CA LEU A 79 -6.26 0.24 -3.13
C LEU A 79 -5.26 1.30 -3.62
N PHE A 80 -5.13 1.45 -4.95
CA PHE A 80 -4.21 2.41 -5.54
C PHE A 80 -4.49 3.84 -5.06
N ARG A 81 -5.76 4.27 -5.08
CA ARG A 81 -6.18 5.59 -4.57
C ARG A 81 -5.88 5.75 -3.08
N TYR A 82 -6.11 4.72 -2.29
CA TYR A 82 -5.77 4.71 -0.87
C TYR A 82 -4.25 4.91 -0.67
N LEU A 83 -3.42 4.13 -1.37
CA LEU A 83 -1.96 4.22 -1.29
C LEU A 83 -1.44 5.58 -1.78
N ALA A 84 -2.01 6.11 -2.86
CA ALA A 84 -1.68 7.43 -3.40
C ALA A 84 -2.03 8.55 -2.42
N LYS A 85 -3.14 8.43 -1.68
CA LYS A 85 -3.50 9.36 -0.60
C LYS A 85 -2.54 9.21 0.58
N LEU A 86 -2.26 7.99 1.01
CA LEU A 86 -1.37 7.69 2.13
C LEU A 86 0.05 8.24 1.89
N ARG A 87 0.54 8.15 0.65
CA ARG A 87 1.82 8.69 0.21
C ARG A 87 1.98 10.19 0.45
N ARG A 88 0.88 10.94 0.53
CA ARG A 88 0.91 12.39 0.80
C ARG A 88 1.27 12.71 2.25
N SER A 89 1.31 11.74 3.16
CA SER A 89 1.75 12.00 4.53
C SER A 89 3.27 12.12 4.63
N GLU A 90 3.69 12.87 5.63
CA GLU A 90 5.07 13.31 5.85
C GLU A 90 6.03 12.14 5.99
N SER A 91 5.62 11.08 6.71
CA SER A 91 6.41 9.87 6.85
C SER A 91 6.68 9.18 5.52
N PHE A 92 5.77 9.27 4.54
CA PHE A 92 6.00 8.73 3.19
C PHE A 92 6.75 9.68 2.25
N GLN A 93 6.66 11.00 2.47
CA GLN A 93 7.35 12.00 1.65
C GLN A 93 8.84 12.12 2.02
N PHE A 94 9.15 12.24 3.31
CA PHE A 94 10.51 12.53 3.79
C PHE A 94 10.88 11.79 5.07
N GLY A 95 10.01 10.91 5.59
CA GLY A 95 10.35 10.04 6.71
C GLY A 95 11.40 9.00 6.36
N LEU A 96 12.06 8.50 7.41
CA LEU A 96 13.01 7.39 7.35
C LEU A 96 12.32 6.16 6.76
N LEU A 97 13.12 5.33 6.10
CA LEU A 97 12.72 4.04 5.56
C LEU A 97 13.60 2.98 6.19
N GLU A 98 13.00 2.08 6.97
CA GLU A 98 13.64 0.87 7.45
C GLU A 98 12.97 -0.33 6.78
N THR A 99 13.74 -1.31 6.34
CA THR A 99 13.21 -2.48 5.62
C THR A 99 13.88 -3.75 6.11
N SER A 100 13.15 -4.85 6.19
CA SER A 100 13.77 -6.17 6.26
C SER A 100 12.88 -7.23 5.64
N TYR A 101 13.51 -8.36 5.36
CA TYR A 101 12.91 -9.55 4.80
C TYR A 101 13.37 -10.75 5.61
N ASP A 102 12.42 -11.51 6.13
CA ASP A 102 12.69 -12.78 6.76
C ASP A 102 12.45 -13.91 5.75
N ILE A 103 13.53 -14.62 5.40
CA ILE A 103 13.53 -15.71 4.42
C ILE A 103 12.77 -16.92 4.95
N GLU A 104 12.94 -17.28 6.22
CA GLU A 104 12.31 -18.47 6.81
C GLU A 104 10.80 -18.31 6.87
N THR A 105 10.38 -17.07 7.12
CA THR A 105 8.98 -16.77 7.34
C THR A 105 8.36 -16.03 6.17
N ASN A 106 9.10 -15.83 5.07
CA ASN A 106 8.67 -15.19 3.82
C ASN A 106 7.79 -13.94 4.06
N ILE A 107 8.23 -13.13 5.01
CA ILE A 107 7.57 -11.88 5.39
C ILE A 107 8.50 -10.74 5.04
N PHE A 108 8.00 -9.85 4.20
CA PHE A 108 8.66 -8.59 3.90
C PHE A 108 7.97 -7.48 4.68
N TRP A 109 8.73 -6.60 5.31
CA TRP A 109 8.16 -5.44 5.98
C TRP A 109 9.04 -4.22 5.79
N PHE A 110 8.41 -3.06 5.93
CA PHE A 110 9.12 -1.81 6.03
C PHE A 110 8.38 -0.79 6.87
N ILE A 111 9.15 0.12 7.47
CA ILE A 111 8.66 1.21 8.31
C ILE A 111 8.89 2.53 7.59
N ARG A 112 7.90 3.43 7.72
CA ARG A 112 7.99 4.82 7.31
C ARG A 112 7.69 5.71 8.50
N GLU A 113 8.66 6.49 8.96
CA GLU A 113 8.47 7.36 10.12
C GLU A 113 9.22 8.69 9.98
N ALA A 114 8.50 9.79 10.17
CA ALA A 114 9.06 11.13 10.30
C ALA A 114 8.83 11.65 11.72
N ALA A 115 9.82 12.36 12.27
CA ALA A 115 9.75 12.89 13.62
C ALA A 115 8.60 13.89 13.81
N GLY A 116 7.77 13.64 14.82
CA GLY A 116 6.54 14.39 15.10
C GLY A 116 5.31 14.01 14.26
N PHE A 117 5.44 13.09 13.30
CA PHE A 117 4.35 12.64 12.43
C PHE A 117 3.90 11.21 12.74
N ARG A 118 2.91 10.69 12.02
CA ARG A 118 2.44 9.32 12.22
C ARG A 118 3.47 8.32 11.67
N GLY A 119 3.93 7.36 12.47
CA GLY A 119 4.74 6.24 11.99
C GLY A 119 3.86 5.17 11.36
N TYR A 120 4.40 4.44 10.39
CA TYR A 120 3.71 3.36 9.69
C TYR A 120 4.59 2.14 9.58
N ILE A 121 4.01 0.95 9.74
CA ILE A 121 4.61 -0.31 9.34
C ILE A 121 3.72 -0.97 8.30
N ILE A 122 4.37 -1.39 7.22
CA ILE A 122 3.74 -2.09 6.12
C ILE A 122 4.31 -3.50 6.16
N VAL A 123 3.43 -4.49 6.26
CA VAL A 123 3.82 -5.90 6.37
C VAL A 123 3.17 -6.67 5.24
N LEU A 124 4.00 -7.43 4.52
CA LEU A 124 3.59 -8.29 3.42
C LEU A 124 3.86 -9.73 3.85
N ASN A 125 2.80 -10.50 4.00
CA ASN A 125 2.91 -11.94 4.15
C ASN A 125 2.87 -12.58 2.77
N LEU A 126 4.00 -13.08 2.30
CA LEU A 126 4.12 -13.72 0.99
C LEU A 126 3.85 -15.23 1.06
N ASN A 127 3.57 -15.78 2.26
CA ASN A 127 3.20 -17.18 2.40
C ASN A 127 1.76 -17.46 1.98
N GLU A 128 1.53 -18.72 1.64
CA GLU A 128 0.20 -19.30 1.45
C GLU A 128 -0.56 -19.52 2.77
N LYS A 129 0.14 -19.45 3.91
CA LYS A 129 -0.45 -19.61 5.26
C LYS A 129 -0.42 -18.31 6.03
N GLY A 130 -1.45 -18.11 6.87
CA GLY A 130 -1.45 -17.02 7.84
C GLY A 130 -0.41 -17.27 8.93
N LYS A 131 0.06 -16.19 9.55
CA LYS A 131 1.07 -16.26 10.61
C LYS A 131 0.74 -15.27 11.72
N GLU A 132 0.81 -15.75 12.95
CA GLU A 132 0.77 -14.90 14.13
C GLU A 132 2.16 -14.34 14.41
N ILE A 133 2.24 -13.04 14.65
CA ILE A 133 3.46 -12.32 14.97
C ILE A 133 3.19 -11.50 16.23
N ASN A 134 4.12 -11.57 17.17
CA ASN A 134 4.09 -10.75 18.36
C ASN A 134 5.07 -9.57 18.27
N HIS A 135 4.98 -8.65 19.23
CA HIS A 135 5.79 -7.43 19.29
C HIS A 135 7.30 -7.72 19.35
N LEU A 136 7.69 -8.77 20.07
CA LEU A 136 9.09 -9.18 20.17
C LEU A 136 9.61 -9.68 18.83
N SER A 137 8.83 -10.51 18.14
CA SER A 137 9.16 -10.94 16.79
C SER A 137 9.18 -9.75 15.83
N LEU A 138 8.27 -8.78 15.94
CA LEU A 138 8.36 -7.55 15.15
C LEU A 138 9.62 -6.76 15.46
N HIS A 139 10.00 -6.62 16.73
CA HIS A 139 11.23 -5.94 17.11
C HIS A 139 12.47 -6.70 16.61
N GLU A 140 12.53 -8.03 16.75
CA GLU A 140 13.62 -8.86 16.22
C GLU A 140 13.71 -8.77 14.70
N LEU A 141 12.57 -8.78 14.02
CA LEU A 141 12.49 -8.62 12.58
C LEU A 141 12.93 -7.22 12.14
N THR A 142 12.65 -6.19 12.96
CA THR A 142 12.80 -4.78 12.58
C THR A 142 14.01 -4.06 13.13
N ASN A 143 14.59 -4.54 14.21
CA ASN A 143 15.44 -3.76 15.11
C ASN A 143 14.83 -2.39 15.45
N TYR A 144 13.50 -2.26 15.34
CA TYR A 144 12.76 -1.02 15.51
C TYR A 144 11.74 -1.18 16.64
N LEU A 145 11.68 -0.16 17.49
CA LEU A 145 10.82 -0.19 18.67
C LEU A 145 9.41 0.29 18.31
N ILE A 146 8.63 -0.62 17.73
CA ILE A 146 7.21 -0.38 17.44
C ILE A 146 6.46 -0.24 18.78
N PRO A 147 5.54 0.71 18.95
CA PRO A 147 4.75 0.80 20.18
C PRO A 147 3.81 -0.40 20.34
N LYS A 148 3.51 -0.79 21.59
CA LYS A 148 2.51 -1.83 21.87
C LYS A 148 1.11 -1.51 21.35
N SER A 149 0.74 -0.23 21.35
CA SER A 149 -0.54 0.24 20.82
C SER A 149 -0.33 0.83 19.45
N ILE A 150 -0.86 0.15 18.44
CA ILE A 150 -0.88 0.58 17.04
C ILE A 150 -2.30 0.66 16.53
N SER A 151 -2.51 1.38 15.45
CA SER A 151 -3.78 1.51 14.74
C SER A 151 -3.75 0.74 13.44
N TYR A 152 -4.86 0.11 13.09
CA TYR A 152 -4.99 -0.53 11.80
C TYR A 152 -5.44 0.47 10.76
N GLU A 153 -4.69 0.59 9.66
CA GLU A 153 -4.96 1.56 8.61
C GLU A 153 -5.55 0.90 7.36
N TYR A 154 -5.05 -0.28 6.98
CA TYR A 154 -5.52 -0.96 5.75
C TYR A 154 -5.14 -2.45 5.71
N GLN A 155 -5.99 -3.25 5.04
CA GLN A 155 -5.72 -4.65 4.67
C GLN A 155 -6.00 -4.88 3.19
N TRP A 156 -5.16 -5.68 2.56
CA TRP A 156 -5.45 -6.30 1.28
C TRP A 156 -5.15 -7.80 1.34
N PRO A 157 -6.02 -8.70 0.86
CA PRO A 157 -7.44 -8.53 0.52
C PRO A 157 -8.30 -7.89 1.62
N LYS A 158 -9.31 -7.10 1.25
CA LYS A 158 -10.28 -6.50 2.18
C LYS A 158 -11.16 -7.52 2.88
N THR A 159 -11.32 -8.72 2.32
CA THR A 159 -12.05 -9.83 2.95
C THR A 159 -11.48 -10.23 4.31
N TYR A 160 -10.22 -9.92 4.57
CA TYR A 160 -9.56 -10.12 5.86
C TYR A 160 -9.75 -8.94 6.83
N PHE A 161 -10.29 -7.83 6.37
CA PHE A 161 -10.53 -6.67 7.21
C PHE A 161 -11.79 -6.86 8.06
N GLN A 162 -11.59 -7.29 9.30
CA GLN A 162 -12.69 -7.33 10.27
C GLN A 162 -12.96 -5.91 10.78
N THR A 163 -14.12 -5.34 10.41
CA THR A 163 -14.60 -4.01 10.83
C THR A 163 -14.92 -3.90 12.32
N SER A 164 -14.46 -4.82 13.18
CA SER A 164 -14.73 -4.75 14.61
C SER A 164 -13.87 -3.66 15.26
N ASN A 165 -14.22 -2.39 15.04
CA ASN A 165 -13.98 -1.15 15.82
C ASN A 165 -12.64 -0.94 16.57
N LYS A 166 -11.62 -1.76 16.35
CA LYS A 166 -10.32 -1.66 17.01
C LYS A 166 -9.46 -0.70 16.21
N THR A 167 -9.71 0.58 16.41
CA THR A 167 -8.77 1.65 16.03
C THR A 167 -7.43 1.48 16.75
N HIS A 168 -7.38 0.67 17.81
CA HIS A 168 -6.16 0.31 18.52
C HIS A 168 -6.05 -1.21 18.69
N ILE A 169 -4.93 -1.77 18.23
CA ILE A 169 -4.58 -3.18 18.30
C ILE A 169 -3.31 -3.29 19.15
N ASN A 170 -3.22 -4.36 19.93
CA ASN A 170 -1.98 -4.71 20.61
C ASN A 170 -1.04 -5.38 19.60
N SER A 171 0.14 -4.81 19.39
CA SER A 171 1.17 -5.39 18.52
C SER A 171 1.68 -6.75 19.01
N ASP A 172 1.39 -7.13 20.26
CA ASP A 172 1.74 -8.44 20.82
C ASP A 172 0.99 -9.61 20.14
N ASN A 173 -0.16 -9.36 19.50
CA ASN A 173 -0.98 -10.40 18.88
C ASN A 173 -1.47 -9.96 17.50
N LEU A 174 -0.56 -9.90 16.53
CA LEU A 174 -0.89 -9.56 15.14
C LEU A 174 -0.98 -10.82 14.30
N PHE A 175 -2.16 -11.08 13.75
CA PHE A 175 -2.33 -12.12 12.75
C PHE A 175 -2.18 -11.52 11.35
N LEU A 176 -1.19 -12.00 10.61
CA LEU A 176 -1.02 -11.70 9.20
C LEU A 176 -1.71 -12.77 8.36
N HIS A 177 -2.66 -12.34 7.54
CA HIS A 177 -3.34 -13.23 6.62
C HIS A 177 -2.41 -13.70 5.49
N PRO A 178 -2.64 -14.88 4.89
CA PRO A 178 -1.83 -15.36 3.77
C PRO A 178 -1.92 -14.42 2.56
N GLN A 179 -0.82 -14.29 1.82
CA GLN A 179 -0.73 -13.50 0.57
C GLN A 179 -1.32 -12.09 0.71
N SER A 180 -1.01 -11.42 1.81
CA SER A 180 -1.73 -10.22 2.24
C SER A 180 -0.78 -9.06 2.56
N ILE A 181 -1.33 -7.85 2.50
CA ILE A 181 -0.66 -6.60 2.88
C ILE A 181 -1.43 -5.97 4.02
N SER A 182 -0.76 -5.75 5.14
CA SER A 182 -1.30 -5.06 6.31
C SER A 182 -0.55 -3.74 6.51
N ILE A 183 -1.29 -2.66 6.75
CA ILE A 183 -0.73 -1.35 7.09
C ILE A 183 -1.22 -0.99 8.48
N PHE A 184 -0.26 -0.77 9.38
CA PHE A 184 -0.52 -0.29 10.73
C PHE A 184 0.18 1.04 10.94
N SER A 185 -0.30 1.82 11.90
CA SER A 185 0.27 3.12 12.23
C SER A 185 0.33 3.38 13.73
N TRP A 186 1.13 4.36 14.11
CA TRP A 186 1.20 4.84 15.49
C TRP A 186 1.57 6.32 15.52
N LYS A 187 1.33 6.97 16.65
CA LYS A 187 1.86 8.31 16.89
C LYS A 187 3.36 8.20 17.17
N SER A 188 4.20 8.78 16.30
CA SER A 188 5.66 8.76 16.49
C SER A 188 6.05 9.40 17.82
N LYS A 189 7.06 8.81 18.46
CA LYS A 189 7.77 9.40 19.60
C LYS A 189 9.13 9.98 19.21
N LEU A 190 9.52 9.89 17.93
CA LEU A 190 10.74 10.50 17.44
C LEU A 190 10.62 12.02 17.61
N ILE A 191 11.53 12.57 18.39
CA ILE A 191 11.65 14.01 18.59
C ILE A 191 12.47 14.55 17.42
N GLN A 192 12.04 15.66 16.81
CA GLN A 192 12.82 16.29 15.75
C GLN A 192 14.22 16.66 16.28
N PRO A 193 15.31 16.28 15.59
CA PRO A 193 16.67 16.56 16.06
C PRO A 193 16.99 18.07 16.20
N ASN A 194 16.14 18.95 15.68
CA ASN A 194 16.33 20.41 15.72
C ASN A 194 16.16 21.09 17.10
N ILE A 195 16.00 20.33 18.19
CA ILE A 195 16.12 20.87 19.56
C ILE A 195 17.50 20.60 20.16
N LEU A 196 18.30 19.67 19.61
CA LEU A 196 19.64 19.38 20.11
C LEU A 196 20.74 20.25 19.49
N PHE A 197 20.55 20.77 18.26
CA PHE A 197 21.56 21.62 17.62
C PHE A 197 21.60 23.05 18.17
N LYS A 198 20.50 23.60 18.71
CA LYS A 198 20.52 24.92 19.37
C LYS A 198 21.30 24.95 20.69
N LYS A 199 21.59 23.80 21.29
CA LYS A 199 22.40 23.72 22.52
C LYS A 199 23.90 23.55 22.25
N ALA A 200 24.28 23.14 21.05
CA ALA A 200 25.68 23.00 20.64
C ALA A 200 26.28 24.31 20.10
N GLU A 201 25.47 25.19 19.49
CA GLU A 201 25.96 26.48 18.99
C GLU A 201 26.24 27.51 20.09
N ASN A 202 25.62 27.38 21.27
CA ASN A 202 25.91 28.25 22.42
C ASN A 202 27.17 27.87 23.22
N HIS A 203 27.89 26.81 22.82
CA HIS A 203 29.15 26.41 23.46
C HIS A 203 30.39 26.65 22.58
N LEU A 204 30.22 27.14 21.35
CA LEU A 204 31.31 27.52 20.45
C LEU A 204 31.44 29.04 20.27
N ALA A 205 30.61 29.82 20.96
CA ALA A 205 30.72 31.27 21.07
C ALA A 205 31.10 31.64 22.52
N ASN A 206 32.33 31.32 22.92
CA ASN A 206 33.06 31.95 24.04
C ASN A 206 34.56 31.80 23.78
#